data_AF-A0A2N7ASR7-F1
#
_entry.id   AF-A0A2N7ASR7-F1
#
_cell.length_a   1.000
_cell.length_b   1.000
_cell.length_c   1.000
_cell.angle_alpha   90.00
_cell.angle_beta   90.00
_cell.angle_gamma   90.00
#
_symmetry.space_group_name_H-M   'P 1'
#
loop_
_entity.id
_entity.type
_entity.pdbx_description
1 polymer ?
#
loop_
_entity_poly.entity_id
_entity_poly.type
_entity_poly.pdbx_seq_one_letter_code
_entity_poly.pdbx_strand_id
1 'polypeptide(L)'
;MPKTIRELADEFGVSKQAIRKKLDTNFRANYVQTVTRNGVQTLVVINSGYLLLKQHFGGGNNRKFREETFTSNTGNTNIDTIELLNQQLLIKDSQIKEKDEQLKSMQKLLDQSQQLQLIAEKKIEKFKTISSKQGEHDTHNLKKKNNTWWHFW
;
A
#
# COMPACT_ATOMS: atom_id res chain seq x y z
N MET A 1 2.78 -19.90 -9.32
CA MET A 1 2.52 -21.03 -10.24
C MET A 1 3.05 -20.69 -11.62
N PRO A 2 3.67 -21.64 -12.35
CA PRO A 2 4.17 -21.37 -13.71
C PRO A 2 2.99 -21.17 -14.69
N LYS A 3 3.07 -20.11 -15.50
CA LYS A 3 1.99 -19.67 -16.39
C LYS A 3 2.39 -19.80 -17.86
N THR A 4 1.44 -20.12 -18.72
CA THR A 4 1.65 -20.20 -20.17
C THR A 4 1.66 -18.80 -20.79
N ILE A 5 2.29 -18.66 -21.96
CA ILE A 5 2.29 -17.40 -22.73
C ILE A 5 0.86 -16.88 -22.98
N ARG A 6 -0.11 -17.78 -23.16
CA ARG A 6 -1.52 -17.43 -23.34
C ARG A 6 -2.11 -16.80 -22.07
N GLU A 7 -1.96 -17.46 -20.93
CA GLU A 7 -2.47 -16.93 -19.65
C GLU A 7 -1.83 -15.57 -19.31
N LEU A 8 -0.55 -15.40 -19.62
CA LEU A 8 0.15 -14.13 -19.46
C LEU A 8 -0.40 -13.04 -20.38
N ALA A 9 -0.72 -13.38 -21.63
CA ALA A 9 -1.30 -12.45 -22.60
C ALA A 9 -2.66 -11.94 -22.10
N ASP A 10 -3.50 -12.87 -21.67
CA ASP A 10 -4.84 -12.59 -21.17
C ASP A 10 -4.79 -11.75 -19.87
N GLU A 11 -3.84 -12.03 -18.96
CA GLU A 11 -3.68 -11.30 -17.70
C GLU A 11 -3.08 -9.90 -17.88
N PHE A 12 -2.11 -9.73 -18.78
CA PHE A 12 -1.48 -8.43 -19.03
C PHE A 12 -2.25 -7.58 -20.04
N GLY A 13 -3.29 -8.10 -20.69
CA GLY A 13 -4.04 -7.40 -21.73
C GLY A 13 -3.20 -7.11 -22.99
N VAL A 14 -2.19 -7.94 -23.27
CA VAL A 14 -1.27 -7.77 -24.41
C VAL A 14 -1.35 -8.96 -25.36
N SER A 15 -0.87 -8.78 -26.58
CA SER A 15 -0.86 -9.89 -27.54
C SER A 15 0.18 -10.97 -27.16
N LYS A 16 -0.11 -12.24 -27.51
CA LYS A 16 0.85 -13.35 -27.35
C LYS A 16 2.19 -13.07 -28.04
N GLN A 17 2.15 -12.31 -29.13
CA GLN A 17 3.36 -11.91 -29.86
C GLN A 17 4.18 -10.88 -29.08
N ALA A 18 3.54 -9.93 -28.39
CA ALA A 18 4.25 -8.97 -27.54
C ALA A 18 5.04 -9.66 -26.43
N ILE A 19 4.47 -10.70 -25.81
CA ILE A 19 5.18 -11.51 -24.80
C ILE A 19 6.31 -12.29 -25.45
N ARG A 20 6.08 -12.96 -26.60
CA ARG A 20 7.12 -13.68 -27.33
C ARG A 20 8.31 -12.79 -27.72
N LYS A 21 8.06 -11.53 -28.09
CA LYS A 21 9.11 -10.55 -28.39
C LYS A 21 9.97 -10.21 -27.17
N LYS A 22 9.47 -10.40 -25.95
CA LYS A 22 10.22 -10.20 -24.70
C LYS A 22 10.90 -11.47 -24.17
N LEU A 23 10.56 -12.63 -24.74
CA LEU A 23 11.15 -13.92 -24.40
C LEU A 23 12.43 -14.12 -25.22
N ASP A 24 13.45 -13.32 -24.96
CA ASP A 24 14.77 -13.43 -25.59
C ASP A 24 15.46 -14.75 -25.22
N THR A 25 16.48 -15.16 -25.98
CA THR A 25 17.26 -16.38 -25.73
C THR A 25 17.77 -16.47 -24.29
N ASN A 26 18.31 -15.37 -23.75
CA ASN A 26 18.74 -15.28 -22.36
C ASN A 26 17.59 -15.41 -21.36
N PHE A 27 16.44 -14.80 -21.66
CA PHE A 27 15.26 -14.88 -20.79
C PHE A 27 14.71 -16.32 -20.76
N ARG A 28 14.68 -16.98 -21.92
CA ARG A 28 14.20 -18.36 -22.05
C ARG A 28 15.08 -19.35 -21.29
N ALA A 29 16.40 -19.18 -21.32
CA ALA A 29 17.32 -20.04 -20.59
C ALA A 29 17.12 -19.99 -19.07
N ASN A 30 16.76 -18.81 -18.52
CA ASN A 30 16.67 -18.60 -17.08
C ASN A 30 15.26 -18.75 -16.51
N TYR A 31 14.22 -18.43 -17.29
CA TYR A 31 12.87 -18.20 -16.78
C TYR A 31 11.77 -18.96 -17.51
N VAL A 32 12.11 -19.76 -18.52
CA VAL A 32 11.14 -20.58 -19.26
C VAL A 32 11.50 -22.03 -19.09
N GLN A 33 10.48 -22.83 -18.77
CA GLN A 33 10.62 -24.27 -18.67
C GLN A 33 9.57 -24.95 -19.53
N THR A 34 9.92 -26.11 -20.06
CA THR A 34 8.97 -26.98 -20.75
C THR A 34 8.36 -27.93 -19.73
N VAL A 35 7.03 -27.93 -19.62
CA VAL A 35 6.30 -28.81 -18.72
C VAL A 35 5.32 -29.64 -19.53
N THR A 36 5.28 -30.94 -19.28
CA THR A 36 4.30 -31.83 -19.89
C THR A 36 2.95 -31.64 -19.19
N ARG A 37 1.98 -31.08 -19.89
CA ARG A 37 0.57 -31.02 -19.45
C ARG A 37 -0.25 -31.89 -20.38
N ASN A 38 -1.00 -32.84 -19.83
CA ASN A 38 -1.90 -33.72 -20.59
C ASN A 38 -1.20 -34.43 -21.76
N GLY A 39 0.03 -34.91 -21.55
CA GLY A 39 0.84 -35.56 -22.58
C GLY A 39 1.47 -34.64 -23.63
N VAL A 40 1.20 -33.32 -23.58
CA VAL A 40 1.76 -32.33 -24.51
C VAL A 40 2.79 -31.44 -23.81
N GLN A 41 3.97 -31.31 -24.41
CA GLN A 41 5.01 -30.40 -23.94
C GLN A 41 4.58 -28.95 -24.13
N THR A 42 4.42 -28.22 -23.03
CA THR A 42 3.97 -26.83 -23.02
C THR A 42 5.02 -25.93 -22.39
N LEU A 43 5.36 -24.84 -23.08
CA LEU A 43 6.25 -23.80 -22.56
C LEU A 43 5.52 -22.95 -21.53
N VAL A 44 6.08 -22.91 -20.32
CA VAL A 44 5.58 -22.10 -19.21
C VAL A 44 6.68 -21.22 -18.64
N VAL A 45 6.30 -20.03 -18.23
CA VAL A 45 7.18 -19.06 -17.58
C VAL A 45 7.12 -19.29 -16.08
N ILE A 46 8.30 -19.35 -15.44
CA ILE A 46 8.47 -19.52 -14.00
C ILE A 46 8.03 -18.23 -13.29
N ASN A 47 7.68 -18.33 -12.00
CA ASN A 47 7.20 -17.20 -11.21
C ASN A 47 8.14 -15.97 -11.23
N SER A 48 9.45 -16.19 -11.23
CA SER A 48 10.45 -15.12 -11.36
C SER A 48 10.34 -14.40 -12.71
N GLY A 49 10.23 -15.13 -13.82
CA GLY A 49 9.97 -14.56 -15.14
C GLY A 49 8.63 -13.84 -15.23
N TYR A 50 7.60 -14.35 -14.57
CA TYR A 50 6.29 -13.68 -14.50
C TYR A 50 6.39 -12.30 -13.86
N LEU A 51 7.14 -12.15 -12.75
CA LEU A 51 7.30 -10.86 -12.08
C LEU A 51 8.00 -9.82 -12.97
N LEU A 52 9.03 -10.24 -13.72
CA LEU A 52 9.73 -9.39 -14.68
C LEU A 52 8.78 -8.94 -15.81
N LEU A 53 8.01 -9.87 -16.37
CA LEU A 53 7.02 -9.54 -17.40
C LEU A 53 5.91 -8.64 -16.86
N LYS A 54 5.44 -8.89 -15.63
CA LYS A 54 4.43 -8.07 -14.95
C LYS A 54 4.94 -6.67 -14.69
N GLN A 55 6.20 -6.48 -14.33
CA GLN A 55 6.79 -5.14 -14.19
C GLN A 55 6.83 -4.41 -15.55
N HIS A 56 7.19 -5.12 -16.62
CA HIS A 56 7.27 -4.54 -17.96
C HIS A 56 5.90 -4.19 -18.57
N PHE A 57 4.90 -5.05 -18.41
CA PHE A 57 3.57 -4.88 -19.00
C PHE A 57 2.54 -4.27 -18.04
N GLY A 58 2.66 -4.55 -16.74
CA GLY A 58 1.77 -4.06 -15.69
C GLY A 58 2.18 -2.73 -15.05
N GLY A 59 3.32 -2.15 -15.47
CA GLY A 59 3.75 -0.78 -15.10
C GLY A 59 2.92 0.33 -15.78
N GLY A 60 1.62 0.11 -15.93
CA GLY A 60 0.66 0.98 -16.60
C GLY A 60 0.37 2.26 -15.81
N ASN A 61 1.34 3.16 -15.74
CA ASN A 61 1.11 4.58 -15.59
C ASN A 61 1.38 5.22 -16.95
N ASN A 62 0.46 5.08 -17.91
CA ASN A 62 0.10 6.00 -18.99
C ASN A 62 1.20 6.91 -19.61
N ARG A 63 2.46 6.49 -19.66
CA ARG A 63 3.48 7.20 -20.42
C ARG A 63 3.50 6.54 -21.77
N LYS A 64 2.71 7.11 -22.67
CA LYS A 64 2.89 6.98 -24.12
C LYS A 64 4.39 7.18 -24.37
N PHE A 65 5.12 6.08 -24.52
CA PHE A 65 6.46 6.14 -25.08
C PHE A 65 6.21 6.48 -26.55
N ARG A 66 6.29 7.78 -26.84
CA ARG A 66 6.28 8.30 -28.20
C ARG A 66 7.34 7.49 -28.94
N GLU A 67 6.86 6.67 -29.86
CA GLU A 67 7.66 5.88 -30.78
C GLU A 67 8.38 6.88 -31.69
N GLU A 68 9.43 7.49 -31.18
CA GLU A 68 10.37 8.25 -31.98
C GLU A 68 11.45 7.26 -32.38
N THR A 69 11.37 6.86 -33.65
CA THR A 69 12.35 6.07 -34.39
C THR A 69 13.74 6.62 -34.15
N PHE A 70 14.51 6.00 -33.25
CA PHE A 70 15.94 6.21 -33.19
C PHE A 70 16.61 5.23 -34.13
N THR A 71 16.91 5.74 -35.31
CA THR A 71 17.88 5.15 -36.24
C THR A 71 19.22 4.99 -35.53
N SER A 72 19.74 3.77 -35.63
CA SER A 72 21.08 3.33 -35.27
C SER A 72 22.17 4.41 -35.30
N ASN A 73 22.83 4.62 -34.16
CA ASN A 73 24.27 4.85 -34.11
C ASN A 73 24.85 4.16 -32.87
N THR A 74 25.45 3.00 -33.14
CA THR A 74 26.22 2.16 -32.23
C THR A 74 27.44 2.92 -31.73
N GLY A 75 27.46 3.29 -30.44
CA GLY A 75 28.66 3.86 -29.81
C GLY A 75 28.47 4.44 -28.40
N ASN A 76 27.30 4.99 -28.06
CA ASN A 76 27.12 5.74 -26.80
C ASN A 76 25.88 5.36 -25.97
N THR A 77 25.12 4.34 -26.39
CA THR A 77 23.83 3.98 -25.79
C THR A 77 23.94 3.55 -24.32
N ASN A 78 25.09 3.02 -23.89
CA ASN A 78 25.26 2.53 -22.53
C ASN A 78 25.39 3.68 -21.52
N ILE A 79 26.06 4.77 -21.87
CA ILE A 79 26.26 5.92 -20.96
C ILE A 79 24.94 6.66 -20.77
N ASP A 80 24.21 6.90 -21.86
CA ASP A 80 22.89 7.55 -21.83
C ASP A 80 21.87 6.73 -21.02
N THR A 81 21.92 5.40 -21.09
CA THR A 81 21.05 4.54 -20.28
C THR A 81 21.38 4.59 -18.80
N ILE A 82 22.66 4.65 -18.43
CA ILE A 82 23.11 4.74 -17.03
C ILE A 82 22.71 6.09 -16.43
N GLU A 83 22.87 7.18 -17.19
CA GLU A 83 22.45 8.51 -16.74
C GLU A 83 20.94 8.57 -16.52
N LEU A 84 20.14 8.03 -17.46
CA LEU A 84 18.69 7.96 -17.34
C LEU A 84 18.25 7.10 -16.14
N LEU A 85 18.94 5.98 -15.89
CA LEU A 85 18.73 5.14 -14.71
C LEU A 85 19.02 5.89 -13.41
N ASN A 86 20.15 6.61 -13.35
CA ASN A 86 20.52 7.42 -12.19
C ASN A 86 19.51 8.55 -11.91
N GLN A 87 19.04 9.24 -12.96
CA GLN A 87 17.99 10.24 -12.81
C GLN A 87 16.69 9.63 -12.26
N GLN A 88 16.32 8.43 -12.73
CA GLN A 88 15.16 7.71 -12.19
C GLN A 88 15.34 7.29 -10.73
N LEU A 89 16.54 6.88 -10.33
CA LEU A 89 16.85 6.57 -8.93
C LEU A 89 16.70 7.80 -8.04
N LEU A 90 17.26 8.94 -8.44
CA LEU A 90 17.14 10.19 -7.69
C LEU A 90 15.68 10.61 -7.50
N ILE A 91 14.86 10.52 -8.55
CA ILE A 91 13.43 10.82 -8.49
C ILE A 91 12.72 9.86 -7.51
N LYS A 92 13.02 8.56 -7.59
CA LYS A 92 12.43 7.55 -6.68
C LYS A 92 12.84 7.78 -5.23
N ASP A 93 14.10 8.09 -4.97
CA ASP A 93 14.60 8.38 -3.63
C ASP A 93 13.93 9.63 -3.04
N SER A 94 13.76 10.67 -3.86
CA SER A 94 13.02 11.87 -3.45
C SER A 94 11.56 11.54 -3.09
N GLN A 95 10.89 10.73 -3.90
CA GLN A 95 9.52 10.30 -3.63
C GLN A 95 9.40 9.43 -2.38
N ILE A 96 10.41 8.59 -2.09
CA ILE A 96 10.46 7.78 -0.87
C ILE A 96 10.59 8.70 0.35
N LYS A 97 11.52 9.66 0.31
CA LYS A 97 11.70 10.63 1.40
C LYS A 97 10.42 11.41 1.69
N GLU A 98 9.74 11.90 0.65
CA GLU A 98 8.47 12.62 0.81
C GLU A 98 7.39 11.73 1.45
N LYS A 99 7.26 10.47 1.01
CA LYS A 99 6.33 9.51 1.62
C LYS A 99 6.67 9.21 3.08
N ASP A 100 7.95 9.07 3.42
CA ASP A 100 8.39 8.84 4.79
C ASP A 100 8.08 10.04 5.70
N GLU A 101 8.24 11.28 5.18
CA GLU A 101 7.84 12.49 5.89
C GLU A 101 6.33 12.55 6.13
N GLN A 102 5.53 12.22 5.11
CA GLN A 102 4.08 12.10 5.24
C GLN A 102 3.70 11.05 6.30
N LEU A 103 4.31 9.87 6.28
CA LEU A 103 4.09 8.82 7.28
C LEU A 103 4.43 9.30 8.70
N LYS A 104 5.56 10.00 8.89
CA LYS A 104 5.93 10.58 10.19
C LYS A 104 4.88 11.60 10.67
N SER A 105 4.39 12.45 9.77
CA SER A 105 3.35 13.43 10.11
C SER A 105 2.03 12.75 10.51
N MET A 106 1.62 11.70 9.78
CA MET A 106 0.43 10.93 10.08
C MET A 106 0.54 10.20 11.42
N GLN A 107 1.70 9.60 11.71
CA GLN A 107 1.97 8.96 12.99
C GLN A 107 1.86 9.96 14.14
N LYS A 108 2.45 11.15 14.00
CA LYS A 108 2.33 12.21 15.01
C LYS A 108 0.88 12.64 15.24
N LEU A 109 0.09 12.80 14.19
CA LEU A 109 -1.34 13.14 14.29
C LEU A 109 -2.14 12.03 14.99
N LEU A 110 -1.83 10.77 14.67
CA LEU A 110 -2.45 9.62 15.31
C LEU A 110 -2.15 9.61 16.81
N ASP A 111 -0.88 9.78 17.21
CA ASP A 111 -0.46 9.83 18.61
C ASP A 111 -1.19 10.97 19.36
N GLN A 112 -1.29 12.15 18.75
CA GLN A 112 -2.03 13.27 19.31
C GLN A 112 -3.52 12.96 19.50
N SER A 113 -4.15 12.30 18.52
CA SER A 113 -5.56 11.91 18.60
C SER A 113 -5.81 10.90 19.73
N GLN A 114 -4.92 9.92 19.90
CA GLN A 114 -5.00 8.93 20.99
C GLN A 114 -4.84 9.59 22.36
N GLN A 115 -3.89 10.52 22.51
CA GLN A 115 -3.72 11.27 23.75
C GLN A 115 -4.97 12.10 24.10
N LEU A 116 -5.54 12.81 23.11
CA LEU A 116 -6.76 13.59 23.30
C LEU A 116 -7.95 12.72 23.70
N GLN A 117 -8.09 11.54 23.09
CA GLN A 117 -9.13 10.58 23.45
C GLN A 117 -9.00 10.12 24.91
N LEU A 118 -7.79 9.74 25.35
CA LEU A 118 -7.54 9.35 26.74
C LEU A 118 -7.84 10.49 27.73
N ILE A 119 -7.52 11.73 27.37
CA ILE A 119 -7.84 12.91 28.19
C ILE A 119 -9.35 13.12 28.28
N ALA A 120 -10.07 12.97 27.16
CA ALA A 120 -11.52 13.10 27.11
C ALA A 120 -12.21 12.02 27.96
N GLU A 121 -11.79 10.75 27.84
CA GLU A 121 -12.30 9.63 28.63
C GLU A 121 -12.11 9.86 30.13
N LYS A 122 -10.88 10.23 30.56
CA LYS A 122 -10.60 10.59 31.96
C LYS A 122 -11.47 11.74 32.47
N LYS A 123 -11.74 12.74 31.63
CA LYS A 123 -12.59 13.88 32.00
C LYS A 123 -14.05 13.43 32.17
N ILE A 124 -14.55 12.57 31.30
CA ILE A 124 -15.90 11.99 31.38
C ILE A 124 -16.04 11.15 32.66
N GLU A 125 -15.06 10.31 33.00
CA GLU A 125 -15.07 9.53 34.24
C GLU A 125 -15.10 10.42 35.49
N LYS A 126 -14.28 11.49 35.52
CA LYS A 126 -14.31 12.47 36.61
C LYS A 126 -15.68 13.12 36.76
N PHE A 127 -16.32 13.53 35.66
CA PHE A 127 -17.67 14.09 35.74
C PHE A 127 -18.72 13.08 36.20
N LYS A 128 -18.66 11.82 35.74
CA LYS A 128 -19.56 10.76 36.20
C LYS A 128 -19.42 10.51 37.71
N THR A 129 -18.19 10.45 38.22
CA THR A 129 -17.94 10.23 39.66
C THR A 129 -18.40 11.40 40.52
N ILE A 130 -18.24 12.65 40.06
CA ILE A 130 -18.76 13.84 40.76
C ILE A 130 -20.29 13.83 40.80
N SER A 131 -20.94 13.55 39.67
CA SER A 131 -22.40 13.48 39.58
C SER A 131 -22.97 12.38 40.49
N SER A 132 -22.33 11.21 40.55
CA SER A 132 -22.72 10.13 41.47
C SER A 132 -22.59 10.53 42.94
N LYS A 133 -21.54 11.28 43.31
CA LYS A 133 -21.33 11.75 44.69
C LYS A 133 -22.31 12.85 45.10
N GLN A 134 -22.73 13.72 44.17
CA GLN A 134 -23.76 14.72 44.43
C GLN A 134 -25.14 14.08 44.66
N GLY A 135 -25.50 13.04 43.87
CA GLY A 135 -26.73 12.28 44.08
C GLY A 135 -26.85 11.61 45.47
N GLU A 136 -25.74 11.13 46.04
CA GLU A 136 -25.71 10.55 47.39
C GLU A 136 -25.79 11.61 48.50
N HIS A 137 -25.13 12.75 48.35
CA HIS A 137 -25.23 13.85 49.32
C HIS A 137 -26.61 14.51 49.34
N ASP A 138 -27.24 14.66 48.17
CA ASP A 138 -28.58 15.28 48.06
C ASP A 138 -29.68 14.36 48.61
N THR A 139 -29.57 13.04 48.42
CA THR A 139 -30.53 12.07 48.99
C THR A 139 -30.43 11.95 50.51
N HIS A 140 -29.22 12.04 51.09
CA HIS A 140 -29.03 12.01 52.54
C HIS A 140 -29.48 13.32 53.23
N ASN A 141 -29.46 14.45 52.51
CA ASN A 141 -29.95 15.75 53.00
C ASN A 141 -31.48 15.87 52.91
N LEU A 142 -32.11 15.34 51.83
CA LEU A 142 -33.57 15.29 51.71
C LEU A 142 -34.22 14.41 52.79
N LYS A 143 -33.65 13.23 53.08
CA LYS A 143 -34.14 12.35 54.17
C LYS A 143 -34.07 13.04 55.55
N LYS A 144 -33.04 13.86 55.79
CA LYS A 144 -32.85 14.56 57.08
C LYS A 144 -33.83 15.71 57.27
N LYS A 145 -34.23 16.41 56.19
CA LYS A 145 -35.25 17.48 56.23
C LYS A 145 -36.68 16.96 56.36
N ASN A 146 -37.00 15.80 55.79
CA ASN A 146 -38.35 15.24 55.85
C ASN A 146 -38.76 14.76 57.26
N ASN A 147 -37.79 14.44 58.12
CA ASN A 147 -38.06 14.05 59.51
C ASN A 147 -38.32 15.24 60.45
N THR A 148 -38.02 16.48 60.04
CA THR A 148 -38.14 17.66 60.90
C THR A 148 -39.40 18.48 60.64
N TRP A 149 -40.13 18.20 59.56
CA TRP A 149 -41.28 19.02 59.14
C TRP A 149 -42.60 18.64 59.85
N TRP A 150 -42.69 17.44 60.44
CA TRP A 150 -43.89 16.95 61.13
C TRP A 150 -43.92 17.25 62.64
N HIS A 151 -42.86 17.85 63.21
CA HIS A 151 -42.77 18.14 64.65
C HIS A 151 -43.38 19.51 65.06
N PHE A 152 -43.99 20.23 64.13
CA PHE A 152 -44.46 21.60 64.34
C PHE A 152 -45.98 21.78 64.23
N TRP A 153 -46.75 20.68 64.23
CA TRP A 153 -48.22 20.68 64.27
C TRP A 153 -48.73 19.75 65.36
#